data_AF-A0A1R1AU06-F1
#
_entry.id   AF-A0A1R1AU06-F1
#
_cell.length_a   1.000
_cell.length_b   1.000
_cell.length_c   1.000
_cell.angle_alpha   90.00
_cell.angle_beta   90.00
_cell.angle_gamma   90.00
#
_symmetry.space_group_name_H-M   'P 1'
#
loop_
_entity.id
_entity.type
_entity.pdbx_description
1 polymer ?
#
loop_
_entity_poly.entity_id
_entity_poly.type
_entity_poly.pdbx_seq_one_letter_code
_entity_poly.pdbx_strand_id
1 'polypeptide(L)'
;MSAKKGQTFNRYSEETKKEAVRLRVEEGWAYKRIMEKFGIKSESQIITWVRKSQNGESFEDYRGRWTKKHFSSAEEENAYLKAQVEYLKKLNPNLHGEGSWISKPGASPFEK
;
A
#
# COMPACT_ATOMS: atom_id res chain seq x y z
N MET A 1 6.95 -11.60 -12.08
CA MET A 1 6.35 -11.01 -13.29
C MET A 1 5.85 -9.61 -12.95
N SER A 2 6.32 -8.59 -13.67
CA SER A 2 5.86 -7.20 -13.46
C SER A 2 4.55 -6.92 -14.22
N ALA A 3 3.76 -5.99 -13.71
CA ALA A 3 2.53 -5.56 -14.38
C ALA A 3 2.85 -4.94 -15.75
N LYS A 4 2.02 -5.24 -16.75
CA LYS A 4 2.17 -4.68 -18.10
C LYS A 4 1.46 -3.32 -18.18
N LYS A 5 2.03 -2.36 -18.92
CA LYS A 5 1.40 -1.05 -19.16
C LYS A 5 0.03 -1.27 -19.81
N GLY A 6 -1.02 -0.67 -19.25
CA GLY A 6 -2.42 -0.85 -19.71
C GLY A 6 -3.15 -2.06 -19.12
N GLN A 7 -2.52 -2.83 -18.23
CA GLN A 7 -3.20 -3.92 -17.52
C GLN A 7 -4.28 -3.37 -16.59
N THR A 8 -5.53 -3.79 -16.81
CA THR A 8 -6.65 -3.51 -15.92
C THR A 8 -6.78 -4.63 -14.88
N PHE A 9 -7.10 -4.25 -13.65
CA PHE A 9 -7.35 -5.19 -12.56
C PHE A 9 -8.84 -5.21 -12.25
N ASN A 10 -9.41 -6.42 -12.13
CA ASN A 10 -10.79 -6.58 -11.70
C ASN A 10 -10.94 -6.08 -10.25
N ARG A 11 -11.88 -5.16 -10.04
CA ARG A 11 -12.31 -4.73 -8.71
C ARG A 11 -13.60 -5.46 -8.35
N TYR A 12 -13.62 -6.11 -7.20
CA TYR A 12 -14.81 -6.73 -6.64
C TYR A 12 -15.31 -5.87 -5.47
N SER A 13 -16.63 -5.72 -5.34
CA SER A 13 -17.23 -4.98 -4.23
C SER A 13 -16.95 -5.69 -2.90
N GLU A 14 -17.03 -4.95 -1.79
CA GLU A 14 -16.90 -5.56 -0.47
C GLU A 14 -17.95 -6.64 -0.21
N GLU A 15 -19.17 -6.44 -0.69
CA GLU A 15 -20.29 -7.38 -0.57
C GLU A 15 -19.95 -8.72 -1.22
N THR A 16 -19.42 -8.70 -2.45
CA THR A 16 -18.99 -9.93 -3.14
C THR A 16 -17.88 -10.64 -2.38
N LYS A 17 -16.92 -9.89 -1.80
CA LYS A 17 -15.84 -10.49 -1.02
C LYS A 17 -16.37 -11.15 0.26
N LYS A 18 -17.25 -10.45 1.00
CA LYS A 18 -17.88 -10.97 2.23
C LYS A 18 -18.69 -12.22 1.95
N GLU A 19 -19.51 -12.21 0.90
CA GLU A 19 -20.32 -13.35 0.51
C GLU A 19 -19.46 -14.54 0.07
N ALA A 20 -18.41 -14.32 -0.71
CA ALA A 20 -17.47 -15.37 -1.10
C ALA A 20 -16.78 -16.02 0.11
N VAL A 21 -16.44 -15.23 1.14
CA VAL A 21 -15.90 -15.75 2.40
C VAL A 21 -16.95 -16.55 3.17
N ARG A 22 -18.18 -16.03 3.29
CA ARG A 22 -19.30 -16.71 3.95
C ARG A 22 -19.54 -18.10 3.36
N LEU A 23 -19.68 -18.19 2.04
CA LEU A 23 -19.89 -19.47 1.34
C LEU A 23 -18.75 -20.45 1.56
N ARG A 24 -17.52 -19.96 1.74
CA ARG A 24 -16.38 -20.83 2.02
C ARG A 24 -16.34 -21.31 3.47
N VAL A 25 -16.56 -20.41 4.42
CA VAL A 25 -16.38 -20.67 5.85
C VAL A 25 -17.60 -21.36 6.46
N GLU A 26 -18.81 -20.89 6.13
CA GLU A 26 -20.05 -21.42 6.70
C GLU A 26 -20.59 -22.60 5.89
N GLU A 27 -20.65 -22.49 4.55
CA GLU A 27 -21.22 -23.53 3.69
C GLU A 27 -20.20 -24.52 3.13
N GLY A 28 -18.89 -24.29 3.35
CA GLY A 28 -17.83 -25.19 2.91
C GLY A 28 -17.64 -25.30 1.40
N TRP A 29 -18.15 -24.35 0.60
CA TRP A 29 -18.10 -24.45 -0.86
C TRP A 29 -16.67 -24.54 -1.39
N ALA A 30 -16.49 -25.30 -2.48
CA ALA A 30 -15.24 -25.34 -3.21
C ALA A 30 -14.95 -23.98 -3.87
N TYR A 31 -13.67 -23.57 -3.88
CA TYR A 31 -13.27 -22.29 -4.45
C TYR A 31 -13.67 -22.12 -5.91
N LYS A 32 -13.57 -23.18 -6.73
CA LYS A 32 -14.01 -23.16 -8.14
C LYS A 32 -15.48 -22.79 -8.29
N ARG A 33 -16.35 -23.33 -7.43
CA ARG A 33 -17.79 -23.02 -7.45
C ARG A 33 -18.06 -21.57 -7.10
N ILE A 34 -17.30 -21.02 -6.14
CA ILE A 34 -17.38 -19.61 -5.76
C ILE A 34 -16.87 -18.71 -6.90
N MET A 35 -15.79 -19.12 -7.58
CA MET A 35 -15.26 -18.42 -8.74
C MET A 35 -16.27 -18.32 -9.87
N GLU A 36 -16.93 -19.43 -10.21
CA GLU A 36 -17.98 -19.48 -11.24
C GLU A 36 -19.17 -18.59 -10.86
N LYS A 37 -19.63 -18.65 -9.60
CA LYS A 37 -20.77 -17.85 -9.11
C LYS A 37 -20.53 -16.34 -9.21
N PHE A 38 -19.33 -15.86 -8.89
CA PHE A 38 -19.02 -14.43 -8.85
C PHE A 38 -18.15 -13.92 -10.01
N GLY A 39 -17.84 -14.78 -10.99
CA GLY A 39 -16.93 -14.45 -12.09
C GLY A 39 -15.51 -14.09 -11.62
N ILE A 40 -15.07 -14.66 -10.50
CA ILE A 40 -13.73 -14.38 -9.94
C ILE A 40 -12.70 -15.18 -10.72
N LYS A 41 -11.72 -14.48 -11.28
CA LYS A 41 -10.70 -15.09 -12.15
C LYS A 41 -9.67 -15.95 -11.43
N SER A 42 -9.51 -15.79 -10.11
CA SER A 42 -8.44 -16.43 -9.35
C SER A 42 -8.89 -16.90 -7.97
N GLU A 43 -8.67 -18.19 -7.71
CA GLU A 43 -8.88 -18.83 -6.39
C GLU A 43 -8.02 -18.19 -5.29
N SER A 44 -6.79 -17.78 -5.61
CA SER A 44 -5.89 -17.12 -4.67
C SER A 44 -6.46 -15.82 -4.11
N GLN A 45 -7.33 -15.13 -4.85
CA GLN A 45 -8.04 -13.94 -4.34
C GLN A 45 -9.01 -14.33 -3.23
N ILE A 46 -9.79 -15.39 -3.43
CA ILE A 46 -10.74 -15.90 -2.44
C ILE A 46 -10.00 -16.39 -1.19
N ILE A 47 -8.90 -17.14 -1.35
CA ILE A 47 -8.05 -17.59 -0.24
C ILE A 47 -7.56 -16.40 0.58
N THR A 48 -7.11 -15.33 -0.09
CA THR A 48 -6.65 -14.11 0.58
C THR A 48 -7.77 -13.44 1.36
N TRP A 49 -9.00 -13.38 0.82
CA TRP A 49 -10.14 -12.81 1.52
C TRP A 49 -10.54 -13.64 2.75
N VAL A 50 -10.51 -14.97 2.65
CA VAL A 50 -10.79 -15.84 3.79
C VAL A 50 -9.78 -15.60 4.92
N ARG A 51 -8.48 -15.54 4.59
CA ARG A 51 -7.42 -15.23 5.57
C ARG A 51 -7.61 -13.87 6.23
N LYS A 52 -7.89 -12.83 5.43
CA LYS A 52 -8.17 -11.49 5.95
C LYS A 52 -9.36 -11.49 6.91
N SER A 53 -10.44 -12.18 6.56
CA SER A 53 -11.63 -12.28 7.41
C SER A 53 -11.34 -12.97 8.74
N GLN A 54 -10.52 -14.03 8.72
CA GLN A 54 -10.12 -14.76 9.94
C GLN A 54 -9.22 -13.92 10.84
N ASN A 55 -8.41 -13.03 10.27
CA ASN A 55 -7.57 -12.09 11.00
C ASN A 55 -8.33 -10.83 11.48
N GLY A 56 -9.61 -10.67 11.14
CA GLY A 56 -10.36 -9.44 11.42
C GLY A 56 -9.89 -8.23 10.59
N GLU A 57 -9.20 -8.45 9.47
CA GLU A 57 -8.71 -7.40 8.60
C GLU A 57 -9.78 -6.90 7.61
N SER A 58 -9.69 -5.63 7.24
CA SER A 58 -10.56 -5.03 6.21
C SER A 58 -10.20 -5.49 4.78
N PHE A 59 -11.22 -5.55 3.92
CA PHE A 59 -11.08 -5.82 2.49
C PHE A 59 -10.73 -4.59 1.65
N GLU A 60 -10.61 -3.43 2.30
CA GLU A 60 -10.23 -2.17 1.69
C GLU A 60 -8.84 -2.24 1.05
N ASP A 61 -8.74 -1.66 -0.14
CA ASP A 61 -7.47 -1.50 -0.83
C ASP A 61 -6.94 -0.08 -0.60
N TYR A 62 -5.88 0.04 0.20
CA TYR A 62 -5.25 1.31 0.50
C TYR A 62 -4.15 1.69 -0.51
N ARG A 63 -3.88 0.85 -1.52
CA ARG A 63 -2.87 1.17 -2.54
C ARG A 63 -3.29 2.42 -3.32
N GLY A 64 -2.34 3.32 -3.53
CA GLY A 64 -2.60 4.59 -4.22
C GLY A 64 -3.38 5.62 -3.39
N ARG A 65 -3.81 5.30 -2.16
CA ARG A 65 -4.26 6.33 -1.21
C ARG A 65 -3.03 7.06 -0.67
N TRP A 66 -2.75 8.23 -1.25
CA TRP A 66 -1.83 9.18 -0.64
C TRP A 66 -2.58 9.91 0.47
N THR A 67 -2.32 9.58 1.73
CA THR A 67 -2.81 10.37 2.87
C THR A 67 -1.91 11.60 3.04
N LYS A 68 -2.24 12.70 2.35
CA LYS A 68 -1.52 13.96 2.58
C LYS A 68 -1.89 14.40 3.99
N LYS A 69 -0.90 14.60 4.85
CA LYS A 69 -1.16 15.34 6.09
C LYS A 69 -1.56 16.75 5.70
N HIS A 70 -2.72 17.16 6.18
CA HIS A 70 -3.13 18.55 6.12
C HIS A 70 -2.65 19.22 7.41
N PHE A 71 -1.79 20.23 7.25
CA PHE A 71 -1.38 21.09 8.34
C PHE A 71 -2.31 22.30 8.40
N SER A 72 -2.57 22.78 9.61
CA SER A 72 -3.45 23.94 9.80
C SER A 72 -2.75 25.26 9.45
N SER A 73 -1.41 25.28 9.50
CA SER A 73 -0.57 26.42 9.11
C SER A 73 0.76 26.00 8.47
N ALA A 74 1.42 26.95 7.80
CA ALA A 74 2.74 26.75 7.22
C ALA A 74 3.84 26.61 8.28
N GLU A 75 3.68 27.24 9.45
CA GLU A 75 4.60 27.09 10.57
C GLU A 75 4.58 25.67 11.13
N GLU A 76 3.39 25.08 11.26
CA GLU A 76 3.20 23.70 11.72
C GLU A 76 3.84 22.70 10.74
N GLU A 77 3.60 22.89 9.44
CA GLU A 77 4.22 22.08 8.39
C GLU A 77 5.75 22.19 8.44
N ASN A 78 6.29 23.41 8.57
CA ASN A 78 7.73 23.63 8.69
C ASN A 78 8.33 22.97 9.93
N ALA A 79 7.65 23.05 11.07
CA ALA A 79 8.11 22.39 12.30
C ALA A 79 8.12 20.86 12.13
N TYR A 80 7.09 20.29 11.52
CA TYR A 80 7.00 18.87 11.23
C TYR A 80 8.11 18.40 10.27
N LEU A 81 8.34 19.13 9.17
CA LEU A 81 9.38 18.81 8.20
C LEU A 81 10.79 18.92 8.82
N LYS A 82 11.04 19.96 9.63
CA LYS A 82 12.31 20.11 10.36
C LYS A 82 12.55 18.94 11.30
N ALA A 83 11.54 18.51 12.06
CA ALA A 83 11.64 17.37 12.96
C ALA A 83 11.93 16.06 12.21
N GLN A 84 11.28 15.82 11.07
CA GLN A 84 11.58 14.65 10.24
C GLN A 84 13.04 14.66 9.73
N VAL A 85 13.50 15.82 9.23
CA VAL A 85 14.88 15.97 8.76
C VAL A 85 15.87 15.71 9.88
N GLU A 86 15.62 16.24 11.08
CA GLU A 86 16.47 16.01 12.24
C GLU A 86 16.51 14.54 12.65
N TYR A 87 15.36 13.86 12.67
CA TYR A 87 15.27 12.43 12.95
C TYR A 87 16.09 11.60 11.95
N LEU A 88 15.95 11.89 10.65
CA LEU A 88 16.71 11.19 9.60
C LEU A 88 18.21 11.46 9.68
N LYS A 89 18.61 12.69 10.04
CA LYS A 89 20.01 13.05 10.29
C LYS A 89 20.61 12.24 11.43
N LYS A 90 19.85 12.05 12.52
CA LYS A 90 20.28 11.22 13.67
C LYS A 90 20.44 9.75 13.30
N LEU A 91 19.52 9.21 12.49
CA LEU A 91 19.59 7.81 12.06
C LEU A 91 20.68 7.54 11.04
N ASN A 92 21.03 8.52 10.21
CA ASN A 92 21.98 8.37 9.12
C ASN A 92 23.13 9.38 9.24
N PRO A 93 23.98 9.30 10.27
CA PRO A 93 25.09 10.24 10.44
C PRO A 93 26.05 10.23 9.23
N ASN A 94 26.21 9.07 8.58
CA ASN A 94 27.10 8.89 7.42
C ASN A 94 26.61 9.57 6.13
N LEU A 95 25.32 9.92 6.03
CA LEU A 95 24.77 10.63 4.87
C LEU A 95 25.06 12.14 4.91
N HIS A 96 25.62 12.66 6.00
CA HIS A 96 25.87 14.10 6.21
C HIS A 96 27.36 14.45 6.40
N GLY A 97 28.27 13.49 6.28
CA GLY A 97 29.72 13.72 6.35
C GLY A 97 30.30 14.45 5.13
N GLU A 98 31.58 14.85 5.19
CA GLU A 98 32.29 15.68 4.20
C GLU A 98 32.34 15.13 2.75
N GLY A 99 31.90 13.87 2.55
CA GLY A 99 31.74 13.24 1.23
C GLY A 99 30.31 13.26 0.66
N SER A 100 29.32 13.78 1.40
CA SER A 100 27.92 13.80 0.98
C SER A 100 27.66 14.85 -0.11
N TRP A 101 26.93 14.47 -1.15
CA TRP A 101 26.45 15.38 -2.18
C TRP A 101 25.53 16.48 -1.63
N ILE A 102 24.91 16.26 -0.47
CA ILE A 102 24.07 17.25 0.23
C ILE A 102 24.93 18.42 0.76
N SER A 103 26.20 18.15 1.09
CA SER A 103 27.12 19.14 1.66
C SER A 103 27.96 19.87 0.61
N LYS A 104 27.99 19.39 -0.64
CA LYS A 104 28.74 19.98 -1.74
C LYS A 104 27.78 20.57 -2.78
N PRO A 105 27.54 21.90 -2.80
CA PRO A 105 26.70 22.50 -3.84
C PRO A 105 27.33 22.21 -5.23
N GLY A 106 26.56 21.57 -6.12
CA GLY A 106 27.00 21.12 -7.45
C GLY A 106 27.39 19.63 -7.55
N ALA A 107 27.36 18.86 -6.46
CA ALA A 107 27.60 17.41 -6.49
C ALA A 107 26.30 16.58 -6.63
N SER A 108 25.19 17.23 -7.02
CA SER A 108 23.88 16.57 -7.14
C SER A 108 23.94 15.44 -8.18
N PRO A 109 23.63 14.19 -7.81
CA PRO A 109 23.59 13.06 -8.76
C PRO A 109 22.51 13.19 -9.84
N PHE A 110 21.66 14.22 -9.73
CA PHE A 110 20.50 14.45 -10.58
C PHE A 110 20.69 15.63 -11.55
N GLU A 111 21.81 16.34 -11.50
CA GLU A 111 22.19 17.30 -12.53
C GLU A 111 22.93 16.55 -13.66
N LYS A 112 22.34 16.58 -14.86
CA LYS A 112 22.93 16.11 -16.12
C LYS A 112 23.05 17.29 -17.06
#